data_AF-A0A8C2TIJ9-F1
#
_entry.id   AF-A0A8C2TIJ9-F1
#
_cell.length_a   1.000
_cell.length_b   1.000
_cell.length_c   1.000
_cell.angle_alpha   90.00
_cell.angle_beta   90.00
_cell.angle_gamma   90.00
#
_symmetry.space_group_name_H-M   'P 1'
#
loop_
_entity.id
_entity.type
_entity.pdbx_description
1 polymer ?
#
loop_
_entity_poly.entity_id
_entity_poly.type
_entity_poly.pdbx_seq_one_letter_code
_entity_poly.pdbx_strand_id
1 'polypeptide(L)' 'LKPIRGEFHFYIMTAVGFYLRFSTVLFLLLVVTSTHCLGLKCKEHEYPFGSKCCKDCAPGK' A
#
# COMPACT_ATOMS: atom_id res chain seq x y z
N LEU A 1 -15.44 -40.44 -20.47
CA LEU A 1 -15.40 -39.40 -19.41
C LEU A 1 -13.93 -39.01 -19.18
N LYS A 2 -13.59 -37.72 -19.33
CA LYS A 2 -12.24 -37.08 -19.26
C LYS A 2 -11.31 -37.37 -20.47
N PRO A 3 -10.63 -36.32 -21.00
CA PRO A 3 -9.65 -35.57 -20.20
C PRO A 3 -9.91 -34.04 -20.15
N ILE A 4 -10.78 -33.58 -19.25
CA ILE A 4 -10.83 -32.17 -18.79
C ILE A 4 -9.73 -31.93 -17.73
N ARG A 5 -8.48 -32.33 -18.03
CA ARG A 5 -7.33 -32.14 -17.11
C ARG A 5 -6.47 -30.93 -17.52
N GLY A 6 -6.31 -30.68 -18.83
CA GLY A 6 -5.52 -29.56 -19.36
C GLY A 6 -6.20 -28.20 -19.20
N GLU A 7 -7.47 -28.10 -19.57
CA GLU A 7 -8.30 -26.87 -19.44
C GLU A 7 -8.37 -26.38 -17.98
N PHE A 8 -8.49 -27.32 -17.03
CA PHE A 8 -8.57 -27.01 -15.61
C PHE A 8 -7.24 -26.46 -15.07
N HIS A 9 -6.12 -27.00 -15.54
CA HIS A 9 -4.78 -26.49 -15.20
C HIS A 9 -4.53 -25.10 -15.77
N PHE A 10 -4.99 -24.84 -17.00
CA PHE A 10 -4.91 -23.52 -17.62
C PHE A 10 -5.74 -22.49 -16.84
N TYR A 11 -6.95 -22.85 -16.42
CA TYR A 11 -7.80 -22.00 -15.59
C TYR A 11 -7.19 -21.71 -14.21
N ILE A 12 -6.56 -22.70 -13.57
CA ILE A 12 -5.85 -22.48 -12.30
C ILE A 12 -4.67 -21.53 -12.51
N MET A 13 -3.89 -21.71 -13.56
CA MET A 13 -2.71 -20.87 -13.82
C MET A 13 -3.08 -19.41 -14.13
N THR A 14 -4.16 -19.17 -14.88
CA THR A 14 -4.67 -17.82 -15.15
C THR A 14 -5.29 -17.18 -13.90
N ALA A 15 -6.04 -17.94 -13.11
CA ALA A 15 -6.61 -17.46 -11.85
C ALA A 15 -5.53 -17.09 -10.82
N VAL A 16 -4.48 -17.92 -10.69
CA VAL A 16 -3.34 -17.63 -9.81
C VAL A 16 -2.58 -16.39 -10.28
N GLY A 17 -2.33 -16.27 -11.60
CA GLY A 17 -1.69 -15.07 -12.15
C GLY A 17 -2.49 -13.80 -11.92
N PHE A 18 -3.82 -13.85 -12.06
CA PHE A 18 -4.71 -12.72 -11.78
C PHE A 18 -4.71 -12.36 -10.29
N TYR A 19 -4.80 -13.36 -9.41
CA TYR A 19 -4.78 -13.15 -7.96
C TYR A 19 -3.46 -12.55 -7.49
N LEU A 20 -2.31 -13.02 -8.00
CA LEU A 20 -1.00 -12.46 -7.70
C LEU A 20 -0.88 -11.00 -8.14
N ARG A 21 -1.35 -10.67 -9.35
CA ARG A 21 -1.37 -9.28 -9.84
C ARG A 21 -2.27 -8.40 -8.98
N PHE A 22 -3.48 -8.86 -8.68
CA PHE A 22 -4.44 -8.13 -7.86
C PHE A 22 -3.92 -7.89 -6.42
N SER A 23 -3.35 -8.93 -5.82
CA SER A 23 -2.69 -8.85 -4.50
C SER A 23 -1.55 -7.84 -4.50
N THR A 24 -0.72 -7.84 -5.54
CA THR A 24 0.39 -6.88 -5.68
C THR A 24 -0.12 -5.44 -5.77
N VAL A 25 -1.17 -5.20 -6.58
CA VAL A 25 -1.78 -3.87 -6.73
C VAL A 25 -2.38 -3.38 -5.40
N LEU A 26 -3.12 -4.25 -4.70
CA LEU A 26 -3.67 -3.95 -3.38
C LEU A 26 -2.56 -3.61 -2.37
N PHE A 27 -1.47 -4.37 -2.39
CA PHE A 27 -0.34 -4.15 -1.49
C PHE A 27 0.33 -2.80 -1.76
N LEU A 28 0.53 -2.46 -3.04
CA LEU A 28 1.07 -1.15 -3.43
C LEU A 28 0.15 -0.01 -3.00
N LEU A 29 -1.18 -0.15 -3.17
CA LEU A 29 -2.15 0.84 -2.69
C LEU A 29 -2.11 1.01 -1.18
N LEU A 30 -2.01 -0.10 -0.43
CA LEU A 30 -1.86 -0.08 1.03
C LEU A 30 -0.57 0.61 1.45
N VAL A 31 0.55 0.33 0.79
CA VAL A 31 1.84 1.00 1.09
C VAL A 31 1.76 2.48 0.78
N VAL A 32 1.19 2.88 -0.36
CA VAL A 32 1.04 4.29 -0.74
C VAL A 32 0.15 5.02 0.26
N THR A 33 -1.03 4.50 0.55
CA THR A 33 -1.95 5.11 1.54
C THR A 33 -1.34 5.14 2.94
N SER A 34 -0.66 4.08 3.36
CA SER A 34 0.04 4.01 4.64
C SER A 34 1.19 5.02 4.70
N THR A 35 2.01 5.15 3.66
CA THR A 35 3.11 6.13 3.62
C THR A 35 2.63 7.57 3.54
N HIS A 36 1.53 7.85 2.85
CA HIS A 36 0.89 9.17 2.90
C HIS A 36 0.34 9.49 4.31
N CYS A 37 -0.26 8.51 4.99
CA CYS A 37 -0.76 8.69 6.35
C CYS A 37 0.34 8.71 7.43
N LEU A 38 1.41 7.93 7.28
CA LEU A 38 2.55 7.89 8.20
C LEU A 38 3.56 9.01 7.93
N GLY A 39 3.66 9.50 6.71
CA GLY A 39 4.43 10.71 6.37
C GLY A 39 3.86 11.99 6.98
N LEU A 40 2.67 11.91 7.59
CA LEU A 40 2.06 12.95 8.43
C LEU A 40 2.33 12.76 9.93
N LYS A 41 3.04 11.70 10.36
CA LYS A 41 3.55 11.61 11.73
C LYS A 41 4.81 12.46 11.84
N CYS A 42 4.59 13.76 12.02
CA CYS A 42 5.62 14.66 12.52
C CYS A 42 6.20 14.10 13.83
N LYS A 43 7.49 14.32 14.10
CA LYS A 43 8.14 13.75 15.30
C LYS A 43 7.42 14.21 16.57
N GLU A 44 7.68 13.50 17.66
CA GLU A 44 7.30 13.98 19.00
C GLU A 44 7.85 15.42 19.17
N HIS A 45 6.96 16.39 19.40
CA HIS A 45 7.19 17.85 19.40
C HIS A 45 7.19 18.60 18.05
N GLU A 46 6.71 17.99 16.97
CA GLU A 46 6.45 18.66 15.68
C GLU A 46 4.95 18.62 15.34
N TYR A 47 4.41 19.72 14.82
CA TYR A 47 3.02 19.80 14.36
C TYR A 47 2.94 19.72 12.83
N PRO A 48 1.90 19.07 12.28
CA PRO A 48 1.67 19.05 10.85
C PRO A 48 1.13 20.41 10.38
N PHE A 49 1.77 20.99 9.35
CA PHE A 49 1.31 22.19 8.66
C PHE A 49 1.29 21.94 7.14
N GLY A 50 0.11 21.61 6.63
CA GLY A 50 -0.06 21.18 5.24
C GLY A 50 0.66 19.86 4.95
N SER A 51 1.59 19.86 3.98
CA SER A 51 2.44 18.71 3.62
C SER A 51 3.82 18.72 4.29
N LYS A 52 4.05 19.59 5.28
CA LYS A 52 5.32 19.74 5.99
C LYS A 52 5.13 19.60 7.51
N CYS A 53 6.19 19.16 8.19
CA CYS A 53 6.27 19.15 9.65
C CYS A 53 7.02 20.39 10.13
N CYS A 54 6.44 21.09 11.10
CA CYS A 54 6.99 22.29 11.70
C CYS A 54 7.25 22.07 13.20
N LYS A 55 8.28 22.70 13.73
CA LYS A 55 8.58 22.73 15.16
C LYS A 55 7.97 23.97 15.79
N ASP A 56 7.56 23.86 17.04
CA ASP A 56 7.22 25.04 17.83
C ASP A 56 8.43 25.97 17.94
N CYS A 57 8.18 27.28 17.84
CA CYS A 57 9.22 28.28 18.05
C CYS A 57 9.61 28.32 19.52
N ALA A 58 10.90 28.46 19.81
CA ALA A 58 11.38 28.60 21.18
C ALA A 58 10.76 29.85 21.83
N PRO A 59 10.35 29.76 23.11
CA PRO A 59 9.79 30.92 23.81
C PRO A 59 10.80 32.07 23.82
N GLY A 60 10.40 33.23 23.29
CA GLY A 60 11.25 34.44 23.20
C GLY A 60 11.82 34.75 21.81
N LYS A 61 11.39 34.06 20.76
CA LYS A 61 11.61 34.42 19.35
C LYS A 61 10.38 35.05 18.72
#